data_AF-A0A6G2QVA0-F1
#
_entry.id   AF-A0A6G2QVA0-F1
#
_cell.length_a   1.000
_cell.length_b   1.000
_cell.length_c   1.000
_cell.angle_alpha   90.00
_cell.angle_beta   90.00
_cell.angle_gamma   90.00
#
_symmetry.space_group_name_H-M   'P 1'
#
loop_
_entity.id
_entity.type
_entity.pdbx_description
1 polymer ?
#
loop_
_entity_poly.entity_id
_entity_poly.type
_entity_poly.pdbx_seq_one_letter_code
_entity_poly.pdbx_strand_id
1 'polypeptide(L)'
;GWERAHLVQAAALALEAAGHRPAGPDGSGYRVRETPQPEAVAVHEPDAEALRACAVTLERAGWQVGEHTEPRTRARHLLASPRRV
;
A
#
# COMPACT_ATOMS: atom_id res chain seq x y z
N GLY A 1 -4.23 -19.38 5.57
CA GLY A 1 -5.04 -18.81 4.48
C GLY A 1 -4.12 -18.05 3.55
N TRP A 2 -4.26 -18.27 2.24
CA TRP A 2 -3.40 -17.74 1.19
C TRP A 2 -3.12 -16.23 1.31
N GLU A 3 -4.10 -15.42 1.75
CA GLU A 3 -3.95 -13.97 1.93
C GLU A 3 -2.87 -13.57 2.95
N ARG A 4 -2.67 -14.34 4.03
CA ARG A 4 -1.62 -14.05 5.02
C ARG A 4 -0.21 -14.33 4.50
N ALA A 5 -0.09 -15.16 3.47
CA ALA A 5 1.18 -15.45 2.80
C ALA A 5 1.42 -14.54 1.58
N HIS A 6 0.39 -13.80 1.12
CA HIS A 6 0.44 -13.00 -0.11
C HIS A 6 -0.10 -11.58 0.12
N LEU A 7 0.28 -10.95 1.24
CA LEU A 7 -0.21 -9.62 1.62
C LEU A 7 0.04 -8.56 0.54
N VAL A 8 1.20 -8.63 -0.14
CA VAL A 8 1.54 -7.73 -1.25
C VAL A 8 0.53 -7.84 -2.38
N GLN A 9 0.21 -9.07 -2.78
CA GLN A 9 -0.75 -9.32 -3.85
C GLN A 9 -2.16 -8.92 -3.43
N ALA A 10 -2.57 -9.22 -2.19
CA ALA A 10 -3.87 -8.84 -1.67
C ALA A 10 -4.08 -7.32 -1.65
N ALA A 11 -3.09 -6.56 -1.17
CA ALA A 11 -3.15 -5.09 -1.18
C ALA A 11 -3.16 -4.52 -2.60
N ALA A 12 -2.33 -5.06 -3.50
CA ALA A 12 -2.31 -4.64 -4.91
C ALA A 12 -3.68 -4.87 -5.57
N LEU A 13 -4.27 -6.06 -5.41
CA LEU A 13 -5.59 -6.38 -5.96
C LEU A 13 -6.69 -5.45 -5.44
N ALA A 14 -6.66 -5.07 -4.16
CA ALA A 14 -7.63 -4.13 -3.59
C ALA A 14 -7.52 -2.74 -4.24
N LEU A 15 -6.30 -2.29 -4.54
CA LEU A 15 -6.05 -1.02 -5.22
C LEU A 15 -6.49 -1.06 -6.69
N GLU A 16 -6.18 -2.15 -7.41
CA GLU A 16 -6.58 -2.32 -8.82
C GLU A 16 -8.09 -2.41 -8.98
N ALA A 17 -8.78 -3.12 -8.08
CA ALA A 17 -10.23 -3.23 -8.07
C ALA A 17 -10.93 -1.86 -7.89
N ALA A 18 -10.25 -0.90 -7.28
CA ALA A 18 -10.73 0.47 -7.10
C ALA A 18 -10.23 1.44 -8.19
N GLY A 19 -9.47 0.96 -9.19
CA GLY A 19 -9.01 1.74 -10.34
C GLY A 19 -7.68 2.45 -10.18
N HIS A 20 -6.94 2.20 -9.09
CA HIS A 20 -5.56 2.68 -8.98
C HIS A 20 -4.67 1.94 -9.98
N ARG A 21 -3.66 2.63 -10.52
CA ARG A 21 -2.73 2.04 -11.49
C ARG A 21 -1.39 1.71 -10.82
N PRO A 22 -0.89 0.46 -10.93
CA PRO A 22 0.42 0.11 -10.43
C PRO A 22 1.51 0.84 -11.21
N ALA A 23 2.66 1.01 -10.58
CA ALA A 23 3.78 1.71 -11.19
C ALA A 23 4.30 0.98 -12.43
N GLY A 24 4.24 1.67 -13.57
CA GLY A 24 4.82 1.19 -14.81
C GLY A 24 6.35 1.35 -14.87
N PRO A 25 6.98 0.95 -15.99
CA PRO A 25 8.41 1.16 -16.25
C PRO A 25 8.81 2.64 -16.13
N ASP A 26 7.90 3.55 -16.50
CA ASP A 26 8.09 5.00 -16.48
C ASP A 26 7.89 5.63 -15.08
N GLY A 27 7.61 4.81 -14.06
CA GLY A 27 7.68 5.21 -12.66
C GLY A 27 6.41 5.83 -12.06
N SER A 28 5.39 6.15 -12.86
CA SER A 28 4.10 6.66 -12.37
C SER A 28 3.20 5.55 -11.84
N GLY A 29 2.58 5.74 -10.67
CA GLY A 29 1.65 4.80 -10.05
C GLY A 29 2.20 4.13 -8.78
N TYR A 30 1.35 3.35 -8.13
CA TYR A 30 1.67 2.84 -6.80
C TYR A 30 2.59 1.61 -6.87
N ARG A 31 3.38 1.38 -5.82
CA ARG A 31 4.14 0.14 -5.62
C ARG A 31 3.85 -0.43 -4.25
N VAL A 32 3.45 -1.70 -4.22
CA VAL A 32 3.32 -2.46 -2.98
C VAL A 32 4.61 -3.27 -2.78
N ARG A 33 5.17 -3.22 -1.56
CA ARG A 33 6.39 -3.93 -1.18
C ARG A 33 6.22 -4.62 0.16
N GLU A 34 6.97 -5.70 0.35
CA GLU A 34 7.12 -6.30 1.67
C GLU A 34 7.84 -5.34 2.62
N THR A 35 7.60 -5.52 3.91
CA THR A 35 8.30 -4.78 4.96
C THR A 35 8.95 -5.75 5.94
N PRO A 36 9.88 -5.28 6.78
CA PRO A 36 10.39 -6.10 7.89
C PRO A 36 9.31 -6.55 8.89
N GLN A 37 8.12 -5.93 8.86
CA GLN A 37 6.96 -6.35 9.65
C GLN A 37 6.14 -7.36 8.82
N PRO A 38 6.17 -8.66 9.17
CA PRO A 38 5.59 -9.71 8.31
C PRO A 38 4.07 -9.60 8.11
N GLU A 39 3.38 -8.87 8.98
CA GLU A 39 1.95 -8.58 8.87
C GLU A 39 1.60 -7.30 8.10
N ALA A 40 2.60 -6.56 7.59
CA ALA A 40 2.41 -5.27 6.94
C ALA A 40 3.14 -5.17 5.59
N VAL A 41 2.53 -4.42 4.69
CA VAL A 41 3.09 -4.04 3.39
C VAL A 41 3.31 -2.54 3.32
N ALA A 42 4.32 -2.12 2.57
CA ALA A 42 4.55 -0.72 2.26
C ALA A 42 3.92 -0.38 0.91
N VAL A 43 3.14 0.71 0.86
CA VAL A 43 2.61 1.26 -0.39
C VAL A 43 3.27 2.60 -0.65
N HIS A 44 3.96 2.70 -1.78
CA HIS A 44 4.62 3.92 -2.24
C HIS A 44 3.85 4.48 -3.43
N GLU A 45 3.68 5.80 -3.44
CA GLU A 45 3.12 6.55 -4.57
C GLU A 45 3.77 7.96 -4.51
N PRO A 46 4.45 8.41 -5.58
CA PRO A 46 5.12 9.71 -5.59
C PRO A 46 4.17 10.90 -5.46
N ASP A 47 2.95 10.79 -5.98
CA ASP A 47 1.94 11.85 -5.82
C ASP A 47 1.22 11.76 -4.47
N ALA A 48 1.18 12.86 -3.73
CA ALA A 48 0.65 12.85 -2.36
C ALA A 48 -0.88 12.67 -2.31
N GLU A 49 -1.60 13.15 -3.33
CA GLU A 49 -3.05 12.99 -3.42
C GLU A 49 -3.39 11.54 -3.78
N ALA A 50 -2.68 10.96 -4.75
CA ALA A 50 -2.80 9.56 -5.11
C ALA A 50 -2.40 8.62 -3.96
N LEU A 51 -1.36 8.94 -3.20
CA LEU A 51 -0.98 8.19 -1.99
C LEU A 51 -2.11 8.21 -0.96
N ARG A 52 -2.77 9.36 -0.77
CA ARG A 52 -3.91 9.48 0.14
C ARG A 52 -5.14 8.74 -0.37
N ALA A 53 -5.38 8.72 -1.68
CA ALA A 53 -6.44 7.93 -2.30
C ALA A 53 -6.21 6.42 -2.14
N CYS A 54 -4.95 5.96 -2.23
CA CYS A 54 -4.57 4.58 -1.92
C CYS A 54 -4.90 4.22 -0.46
N ALA A 55 -4.58 5.11 0.49
CA ALA A 55 -4.90 4.90 1.91
C ALA A 55 -6.40 4.70 2.14
N VAL A 56 -7.24 5.63 1.64
CA VAL A 56 -8.70 5.55 1.76
C VAL A 56 -9.26 4.25 1.15
N THR A 57 -8.68 3.82 0.03
CA THR A 57 -9.10 2.59 -0.66
C THR A 57 -8.80 1.35 0.18
N LEU A 58 -7.59 1.25 0.71
CA LEU A 58 -7.19 0.14 1.57
C LEU A 58 -8.00 0.11 2.87
N GLU A 59 -8.26 1.27 3.47
CA GLU A 59 -9.12 1.37 4.65
C GLU A 59 -10.53 0.83 4.38
N ARG A 60 -11.13 1.21 3.24
CA ARG A 60 -12.44 0.68 2.80
C ARG A 60 -12.42 -0.81 2.51
N ALA A 61 -11.29 -1.33 2.06
CA ALA A 61 -11.07 -2.76 1.84
C ALA A 61 -10.76 -3.54 3.14
N GLY A 62 -10.88 -2.91 4.31
CA GLY A 62 -10.68 -3.57 5.60
C GLY A 62 -9.23 -3.60 6.08
N TRP A 63 -8.36 -2.74 5.55
CA TRP A 63 -6.99 -2.60 6.03
C TRP A 63 -6.88 -1.52 7.11
N GLN A 64 -5.92 -1.67 8.00
CA GLN A 64 -5.39 -0.61 8.83
C GLN A 64 -4.23 0.05 8.08
N VAL A 65 -4.24 1.37 7.98
CA VAL A 65 -3.25 2.13 7.21
C VAL A 65 -2.66 3.25 8.07
N GLY A 66 -1.35 3.45 7.99
CA GLY A 66 -0.65 4.59 8.60
C GLY A 66 0.35 5.21 7.63
N GLU A 67 0.39 6.54 7.55
CA GLU A 67 1.40 7.25 6.76
C GLU A 67 2.74 7.28 7.52
N HIS A 68 3.81 6.91 6.84
CA HIS A 68 5.17 6.92 7.37
C HIS A 68 6.06 7.81 6.49
N THR A 69 6.88 8.65 7.14
CA THR A 69 7.92 9.43 6.47
C THR A 69 9.28 8.88 6.86
N GLU A 70 10.03 8.38 5.88
CA GLU A 70 11.38 7.90 6.11
C GLU A 70 12.29 9.04 6.61
N PRO A 71 12.98 8.89 7.75
CA PRO A 71 13.76 9.98 8.32
C PRO A 71 14.90 10.50 7.42
N ARG A 72 15.54 9.59 6.67
CA ARG A 72 16.71 9.88 5.84
C ARG A 72 16.37 10.48 4.48
N THR A 73 15.37 9.91 3.80
CA THR A 73 15.01 10.27 2.42
C THR A 73 13.85 11.25 2.38
N ARG A 74 13.12 11.42 3.50
CA ARG A 74 11.83 12.10 3.58
C ARG A 74 10.78 11.52 2.63
N ALA A 75 11.01 10.32 2.11
CA ALA A 75 10.04 9.62 1.28
C ALA A 75 8.83 9.25 2.14
N ARG A 76 7.64 9.59 1.63
CA ARG A 76 6.36 9.22 2.24
C ARG A 76 5.88 7.90 1.65
N HIS A 77 5.37 7.04 2.51
CA HIS A 77 4.73 5.79 2.11
C HIS A 77 3.67 5.41 3.14
N LEU A 78 2.79 4.48 2.78
CA LEU A 78 1.83 3.91 3.71
C LEU A 78 2.36 2.59 4.24
N LEU A 79 2.18 2.33 5.53
CA LEU A 79 2.21 0.99 6.09
C LEU A 79 0.78 0.49 6.21
N ALA A 80 0.49 -0.65 5.58
CA ALA A 80 -0.84 -1.23 5.57
C ALA A 80 -0.82 -2.68 6.08
N SER A 81 -1.73 -3.02 6.98
CA SER A 81 -1.93 -4.37 7.48
C SER A 81 -3.42 -4.75 7.44
N PRO A 82 -3.79 -6.01 7.14
CA PRO A 82 -5.19 -6.41 7.20
C PRO A 82 -5.71 -6.30 8.64
N ARG A 83 -6.94 -5.83 8.81
CA ARG A 83 -7.57 -5.84 10.14
C ARG A 83 -7.79 -7.29 10.57
N ARG A 84 -7.46 -7.58 11.82
CA ARG A 84 -7.78 -8.87 12.44
C ARG A 84 -9.26 -8.81 12.83
N VAL A 85 -10.06 -9.70 12.26
CA VAL A 85 -11.46 -9.97 12.63
C VAL A 85 -11.55 -11.05 13.69
#